data_AF-A0A914E0S0-F1
#
_entry.id   AF-A0A914E0S0-F1
#
_cell.length_a   1.000
_cell.length_b   1.000
_cell.length_c   1.000
_cell.angle_alpha   90.00
_cell.angle_beta   90.00
_cell.angle_gamma   90.00
#
_symmetry.space_group_name_H-M   'P 1'
#
loop_
_entity.id
_entity.type
_entity.pdbx_description
1 polymer ?
#
loop_
_entity_poly.entity_id
_entity_poly.type
_entity_poly.pdbx_seq_one_letter_code
_entity_poly.pdbx_strand_id
1 'polypeptide(L)'
;MDFLVSMNKVCNDHVDPRYEHITYEDMVELDKIIGRHISLEEGIQHPEYVCPRTKNRFTCERVFRIEDIRFYWYRIFVMCADFANLIPQFRELPLNDQCQLFRLNFGVLSWSIYMEFIVYSELTIGYPMGNGSYAPWNLEEIEAFLKIYNAGDTLYKPKKQAMEDYKTFVRNNMIEPIKSLELDKKELCLLKVILLFQQEEHLSDLGREISHKTNNLLFDTFWDYQSSKYPDLSFDEKLRRHSRFLLLSSKIGKQSMGEEYEIVDATQQDFDGIMKFLMSDFLYAESLNAALKLTEEEAHDFFAELVESTLKDPVSYLAKTSDGEIIGLNLSCIMKRPTQSNQEEEDQHHESVFLDNTSASKPEKVQKI
;
A
#
# COMPACT_ATOMS: atom_id res chain seq x y z
N MET A 1 12.18 -11.90 7.16
CA MET A 1 11.77 -10.86 8.15
C MET A 1 12.95 -10.20 8.87
N ASP A 2 13.87 -10.93 9.52
CA ASP A 2 14.93 -10.30 10.32
C ASP A 2 15.85 -9.38 9.50
N PHE A 3 16.14 -9.76 8.26
CA PHE A 3 16.82 -8.91 7.27
C PHE A 3 16.16 -7.52 7.15
N LEU A 4 14.83 -7.45 7.06
CA LEU A 4 14.09 -6.18 6.90
C LEU A 4 14.22 -5.29 8.14
N VAL A 5 14.24 -5.89 9.33
CA VAL A 5 14.44 -5.14 10.59
C VAL A 5 15.87 -4.61 10.67
N SER A 6 16.86 -5.43 10.34
CA SER A 6 18.27 -5.01 10.29
C SER A 6 18.47 -3.89 9.26
N MET A 7 17.86 -4.01 8.09
CA MET A 7 17.88 -2.99 7.04
C MET A 7 17.28 -1.67 7.51
N ASN A 8 16.09 -1.70 8.13
CA ASN A 8 15.45 -0.49 8.67
C ASN A 8 16.31 0.15 9.76
N LYS A 9 16.97 -0.65 10.61
CA LYS A 9 17.91 -0.17 11.61
C LYS A 9 19.13 0.51 10.98
N VAL A 10 19.76 -0.12 9.98
CA VAL A 10 20.91 0.46 9.26
C VAL A 10 20.54 1.80 8.66
N CYS A 11 19.38 1.91 8.00
CA CYS A 11 18.91 3.16 7.43
C CYS A 11 18.68 4.25 8.50
N ASN A 12 18.09 3.91 9.64
CA ASN A 12 17.83 4.86 10.73
C ASN A 12 19.10 5.31 11.46
N ASP A 13 20.10 4.43 11.55
CA ASP A 13 21.39 4.69 12.18
C ASP A 13 22.40 5.31 11.19
N HIS A 14 22.06 5.40 9.90
CA HIS A 14 22.91 6.01 8.88
C HIS A 14 22.87 7.53 9.00
N VAL A 15 23.74 8.04 9.88
CA VAL A 15 23.87 9.46 10.19
C VAL A 15 25.30 9.90 9.91
N ASP A 16 25.46 11.07 9.32
CA ASP A 16 26.75 11.69 9.17
C ASP A 16 27.23 12.19 10.54
N PRO A 17 28.41 11.78 11.04
CA PRO A 17 28.85 12.12 12.41
C PRO A 17 28.85 13.62 12.71
N ARG A 18 29.07 14.46 11.69
CA ARG A 18 29.03 15.92 11.81
C ARG A 18 27.64 16.48 12.14
N TYR A 19 26.57 15.76 11.80
CA TYR A 19 25.19 16.20 11.92
C TYR A 19 24.41 15.35 12.94
N GLU A 20 25.11 14.72 13.89
CA GLU A 20 24.45 13.99 14.99
C GLU A 20 23.69 14.93 15.93
N HIS A 21 24.19 16.14 16.10
CA HIS A 21 23.62 17.18 16.94
C HIS A 21 23.50 18.48 16.15
N ILE A 22 22.36 18.69 15.51
CA ILE A 22 22.05 19.93 14.80
C ILE A 22 21.02 20.76 15.56
N THR A 23 21.24 22.06 15.60
CA THR A 23 20.31 23.08 16.11
C THR A 23 19.32 23.51 15.02
N TYR A 24 18.37 24.39 15.37
CA TYR A 24 17.51 25.02 14.36
C TYR A 24 18.33 25.92 13.43
N GLU A 25 19.28 26.66 13.97
CA GLU A 25 20.18 27.54 13.23
C GLU A 25 21.02 26.76 12.22
N ASP A 26 21.55 25.59 12.61
CA ASP A 26 22.28 24.70 11.71
C ASP A 26 21.37 24.23 10.55
N MET A 27 20.11 23.88 10.85
CA MET A 27 19.15 23.48 9.82
C MET A 27 18.86 24.61 8.82
N VAL A 28 18.76 25.85 9.28
CA VAL A 28 18.57 27.02 8.40
C VAL A 28 19.77 27.24 7.50
N GLU A 29 21.00 27.04 7.99
CA GLU A 29 22.20 27.09 7.15
C GLU A 29 22.25 25.92 6.16
N LEU A 30 21.86 24.72 6.57
CA LEU A 30 21.76 23.55 5.69
C LEU A 30 20.76 23.78 4.55
N ASP A 31 19.60 24.40 4.80
CA ASP A 31 18.57 24.68 3.78
C ASP A 31 19.10 25.52 2.60
N LYS A 32 20.18 26.30 2.82
CA LYS A 32 20.83 27.12 1.78
C LYS A 32 21.69 26.29 0.81
N ILE A 33 22.16 25.11 1.24
CA ILE A 33 23.09 24.26 0.49
C ILE A 33 22.48 22.93 0.03
N ILE A 34 21.19 22.71 0.31
CA ILE A 34 20.44 21.53 -0.18
C ILE A 34 20.51 21.46 -1.71
N GLY A 35 20.64 20.22 -2.23
CA GLY A 35 20.74 19.90 -3.65
C GLY A 35 19.44 20.09 -4.44
N ARG A 36 18.89 21.30 -4.48
CA ARG A 36 17.64 21.62 -5.22
C ARG A 36 17.73 21.47 -6.74
N HIS A 37 18.96 21.38 -7.25
CA HIS A 37 19.28 21.26 -8.68
C HIS A 37 19.62 19.82 -9.08
N ILE A 38 19.65 18.89 -8.11
CA ILE A 38 19.98 17.49 -8.33
C ILE A 38 18.78 16.81 -8.99
N SER A 39 19.04 16.02 -10.04
CA SER A 39 17.98 15.26 -10.71
C SER A 39 17.50 14.09 -9.84
N LEU A 40 16.37 13.47 -10.19
CA LEU A 40 15.89 12.31 -9.44
C LEU A 40 16.87 11.13 -9.54
N GLU A 41 17.39 10.88 -10.74
CA GLU A 41 18.37 9.85 -11.04
C GLU A 41 19.63 10.03 -10.18
N GLU A 42 20.20 11.24 -10.21
CA GLU A 42 21.40 11.57 -9.45
C GLU A 42 21.14 11.52 -7.95
N GLY A 43 19.97 11.99 -7.49
CA GLY A 43 19.60 11.94 -6.07
C GLY A 43 19.38 10.53 -5.54
N ILE A 44 18.87 9.61 -6.35
CA ILE A 44 18.73 8.19 -5.95
C ILE A 44 20.10 7.51 -5.90
N GLN A 45 21.00 7.80 -6.85
CA GLN A 45 22.33 7.19 -6.90
C GLN A 45 23.31 7.80 -5.89
N HIS A 46 23.15 9.09 -5.58
CA HIS A 46 23.99 9.87 -4.68
C HIS A 46 23.14 10.70 -3.70
N PRO A 47 22.44 10.07 -2.74
CA PRO A 47 21.57 10.78 -1.80
C PRO A 47 22.30 11.86 -1.00
N GLU A 48 23.61 11.69 -0.76
CA GLU A 48 24.47 12.68 -0.09
C GLU A 48 24.56 14.04 -0.80
N TYR A 49 24.27 14.11 -2.10
CA TYR A 49 24.26 15.38 -2.85
C TYR A 49 22.97 16.18 -2.62
N VAL A 50 21.92 15.53 -2.11
CA VAL A 50 20.61 16.14 -1.89
C VAL A 50 20.55 16.83 -0.53
N CYS A 51 20.83 16.09 0.55
CA CYS A 51 20.76 16.57 1.92
C CYS A 51 21.69 15.76 2.83
N PRO A 52 22.31 16.37 3.85
CA PRO A 52 23.06 15.59 4.83
C PRO A 52 22.18 14.65 5.66
N ARG A 53 22.79 13.56 6.13
CA ARG A 53 22.11 12.57 6.97
C ARG A 53 22.15 13.01 8.42
N THR A 54 21.03 13.54 8.93
CA THR A 54 20.95 14.05 10.30
C THR A 54 20.17 13.10 11.21
N LYS A 55 20.54 13.05 12.49
CA LYS A 55 19.87 12.18 13.48
C LYS A 55 18.41 12.56 13.68
N ASN A 56 17.54 11.54 13.79
CA ASN A 56 16.13 11.74 14.12
C ASN A 56 15.98 12.26 15.56
N ARG A 57 15.26 13.37 15.71
CA ARG A 57 14.84 13.94 16.98
C ARG A 57 13.31 14.04 17.00
N PHE A 58 12.67 13.13 17.72
CA PHE A 58 11.21 13.04 17.81
C PHE A 58 10.63 13.70 19.08
N THR A 59 11.31 14.73 19.62
CA THR A 59 10.94 15.38 20.89
C THR A 59 9.67 16.23 20.80
N CYS A 60 9.32 16.71 19.61
CA CYS A 60 8.15 17.56 19.35
C CYS A 60 8.07 18.77 20.29
N GLU A 61 9.21 19.44 20.49
CA GLU A 61 9.39 20.57 21.40
C GLU A 61 8.81 21.90 20.87
N ARG A 62 8.50 21.96 19.56
CA ARG A 62 7.95 23.16 18.91
C ARG A 62 7.11 22.84 17.68
N VAL A 63 6.12 23.69 17.39
CA VAL A 63 5.39 23.66 16.11
C VAL A 63 6.37 23.94 14.95
N PHE A 64 6.20 23.22 13.83
CA PHE A 64 7.06 23.39 12.66
C PHE A 64 6.91 24.78 12.02
N ARG A 65 7.97 25.21 11.32
CA ARG A 65 8.05 26.39 10.48
C ARG A 65 8.29 25.98 9.03
N ILE A 66 8.28 26.93 8.10
CA ILE A 66 8.44 26.62 6.67
C ILE A 66 9.79 25.97 6.35
N GLU A 67 10.85 26.37 7.05
CA GLU A 67 12.19 25.77 6.93
C GLU A 67 12.15 24.29 7.32
N ASP A 68 11.37 23.93 8.33
CA ASP A 68 11.22 22.54 8.77
C ASP A 68 10.55 21.66 7.73
N ILE A 69 9.54 22.18 7.03
CA ILE A 69 8.87 21.43 5.95
C ILE A 69 9.86 21.15 4.81
N ARG A 70 10.60 22.18 4.38
CA ARG A 70 11.60 22.02 3.32
C ARG A 70 12.66 21.02 3.75
N PHE A 71 13.27 21.23 4.91
CA PHE A 71 14.29 20.34 5.43
C PHE A 71 13.79 18.91 5.59
N TYR A 72 12.57 18.72 6.12
CA TYR A 72 11.90 17.42 6.21
C TYR A 72 11.80 16.75 4.83
N TRP A 73 11.37 17.47 3.80
CA TRP A 73 11.20 16.92 2.45
C TRP A 73 12.50 16.38 1.84
N TYR A 74 13.59 17.14 1.93
CA TYR A 74 14.88 16.69 1.40
C TYR A 74 15.54 15.62 2.27
N ARG A 75 15.37 15.71 3.59
CA ARG A 75 15.87 14.70 4.52
C ARG A 75 15.15 13.37 4.35
N ILE A 76 13.83 13.39 4.21
CA ILE A 76 13.03 12.18 4.01
C ILE A 76 13.30 11.57 2.63
N PHE A 77 13.59 12.38 1.62
CA PHE A 77 14.12 11.91 0.34
C PHE A 77 15.36 11.05 0.52
N VAL A 78 16.38 11.56 1.22
CA VAL A 78 17.65 10.83 1.45
C VAL A 78 17.40 9.54 2.20
N MET A 79 16.58 9.56 3.26
CA MET A 79 16.23 8.35 4.01
C MET A 79 15.48 7.32 3.15
N CYS A 80 14.55 7.76 2.29
CA CYS A 80 13.86 6.89 1.36
C CYS A 80 14.82 6.29 0.32
N ALA A 81 15.72 7.09 -0.23
CA ALA A 81 16.71 6.64 -1.23
C ALA A 81 17.70 5.65 -0.63
N ASP A 82 18.24 5.94 0.56
CA ASP A 82 19.09 5.01 1.30
C ASP A 82 18.35 3.68 1.57
N PHE A 83 17.10 3.76 2.04
CA PHE A 83 16.29 2.56 2.29
C PHE A 83 16.06 1.74 1.01
N ALA A 84 15.67 2.38 -0.09
CA ALA A 84 15.43 1.71 -1.37
C ALA A 84 16.70 1.03 -1.88
N ASN A 85 17.85 1.70 -1.80
CA ASN A 85 19.15 1.16 -2.21
C ASN A 85 19.65 -0.02 -1.36
N LEU A 86 19.12 -0.22 -0.14
CA LEU A 86 19.42 -1.42 0.65
C LEU A 86 18.67 -2.67 0.17
N ILE A 87 17.61 -2.51 -0.64
CA ILE A 87 16.81 -3.62 -1.15
C ILE A 87 17.48 -4.17 -2.43
N PRO A 88 17.91 -5.45 -2.46
CA PRO A 88 18.57 -6.02 -3.63
C PRO A 88 17.74 -5.90 -4.91
N GLN A 89 16.44 -6.23 -4.82
CA GLN A 89 15.52 -6.22 -5.96
C GLN A 89 15.33 -4.82 -6.55
N PHE A 90 15.39 -3.77 -5.72
CA PHE A 90 15.31 -2.39 -6.21
C PHE A 90 16.53 -2.03 -7.05
N ARG A 91 17.73 -2.48 -6.64
CA ARG A 91 18.98 -2.25 -7.38
C ARG A 91 19.08 -3.07 -8.68
N GLU A 92 18.33 -4.14 -8.80
CA GLU A 92 18.24 -4.95 -10.02
C GLU A 92 17.39 -4.26 -11.11
N LEU A 93 16.50 -3.34 -10.72
CA LEU A 93 15.70 -2.57 -11.68
C LEU A 93 16.60 -1.69 -12.57
N PRO A 94 16.24 -1.48 -13.85
CA PRO A 94 16.82 -0.41 -14.66
C PRO A 94 16.66 0.94 -13.96
N LEU A 95 17.62 1.85 -14.11
CA LEU A 95 17.60 3.17 -13.45
C LEU A 95 16.30 3.95 -13.71
N ASN A 96 15.75 3.85 -14.93
CA ASN A 96 14.48 4.48 -15.25
C ASN A 96 13.31 3.91 -14.42
N ASP A 97 13.28 2.59 -14.22
CA ASP A 97 12.25 1.94 -13.39
C ASP A 97 12.47 2.23 -11.91
N GLN A 98 13.72 2.31 -11.44
CA GLN A 98 14.03 2.78 -10.07
C GLN A 98 13.45 4.18 -9.84
N CYS A 99 13.69 5.11 -10.78
CA CYS A 99 13.20 6.48 -10.70
C CYS A 99 11.67 6.54 -10.77
N GLN A 100 11.06 5.78 -11.69
CA GLN A 100 9.61 5.73 -11.85
C GLN A 100 8.95 5.20 -10.57
N LEU A 101 9.42 4.06 -10.06
CA LEU A 101 8.88 3.42 -8.87
C LEU A 101 9.06 4.32 -7.63
N PHE A 102 10.26 4.88 -7.46
CA PHE A 102 10.55 5.80 -6.36
C PHE A 102 9.66 7.04 -6.42
N ARG A 103 9.50 7.66 -7.60
CA ARG A 103 8.68 8.86 -7.79
C ARG A 103 7.22 8.63 -7.45
N LEU A 104 6.64 7.54 -7.96
CA LEU A 104 5.22 7.22 -7.76
C LEU A 104 4.93 6.92 -6.29
N ASN A 105 5.85 6.23 -5.61
CA ASN A 105 5.65 5.79 -4.24
C ASN A 105 6.32 6.70 -3.19
N PHE A 106 6.97 7.81 -3.58
CA PHE A 106 7.74 8.65 -2.66
C PHE A 106 6.89 9.18 -1.51
N GLY A 107 5.66 9.62 -1.80
CA GLY A 107 4.74 10.12 -0.78
C GLY A 107 4.50 9.08 0.31
N VAL A 108 3.99 7.91 -0.07
CA VAL A 108 3.67 6.82 0.88
C VAL A 108 4.91 6.26 1.58
N LEU A 109 6.03 6.15 0.86
CA LEU A 109 7.30 5.72 1.43
C LEU A 109 7.81 6.73 2.46
N SER A 110 7.70 8.03 2.19
CA SER A 110 8.13 9.08 3.13
C SER A 110 7.38 9.00 4.47
N TRP A 111 6.07 8.74 4.43
CA TRP A 111 5.26 8.54 5.64
C TRP A 111 5.65 7.27 6.38
N SER A 112 5.96 6.20 5.65
CA SER A 112 6.35 4.90 6.24
C SER A 112 7.66 4.97 7.06
N ILE A 113 8.56 5.92 6.76
CA ILE A 113 9.86 6.04 7.43
C ILE A 113 9.69 6.34 8.93
N TYR A 114 8.68 7.13 9.31
CA TYR A 114 8.39 7.46 10.71
C TYR A 114 7.26 6.62 11.33
N MET A 115 6.68 5.71 10.55
CA MET A 115 5.52 4.92 10.97
C MET A 115 5.76 4.11 12.24
N GLU A 116 6.93 3.46 12.37
CA GLU A 116 7.29 2.73 13.59
C GLU A 116 7.24 3.65 14.83
N PHE A 117 7.86 4.82 14.76
CA PHE A 117 7.82 5.77 15.87
C PHE A 117 6.39 6.23 16.15
N ILE A 118 5.65 6.62 15.13
CA ILE A 118 4.31 7.22 15.30
C ILE A 118 3.32 6.21 15.89
N VAL A 119 3.34 4.97 15.41
CA VAL A 119 2.43 3.91 15.86
C VAL A 119 2.67 3.55 17.32
N TYR A 120 3.93 3.48 17.75
CA TYR A 120 4.30 3.05 19.11
C TYR A 120 4.64 4.19 20.08
N SER A 121 4.69 5.43 19.61
CA SER A 121 4.89 6.57 20.51
C SER A 121 3.62 6.85 21.31
N GLU A 122 3.79 7.28 22.56
CA GLU A 122 2.72 7.88 23.37
C GLU A 122 2.47 9.35 22.99
N LEU A 123 3.11 9.85 21.93
CA LEU A 123 3.02 11.25 21.53
C LEU A 123 1.64 11.53 20.92
N THR A 124 0.84 12.34 21.60
CA THR A 124 -0.54 12.66 21.18
C THR A 124 -0.72 14.08 20.64
N ILE A 125 0.35 14.89 20.60
CA ILE A 125 0.25 16.32 20.27
C ILE A 125 0.30 16.61 18.76
N GLY A 126 0.88 15.72 17.96
CA GLY A 126 1.10 15.98 16.54
C GLY A 126 1.89 14.92 15.79
N TYR A 127 2.13 15.18 14.50
CA TYR A 127 3.03 14.40 13.66
C TYR A 127 4.47 14.93 13.77
N PRO A 128 5.45 14.10 14.14
CA PRO A 128 6.83 14.54 14.27
C PRO A 128 7.50 14.77 12.90
N MET A 129 8.21 15.89 12.73
CA MET A 129 9.03 16.15 11.52
C MET A 129 10.45 15.54 11.63
N GLY A 130 10.79 14.95 12.77
CA GLY A 130 12.07 14.27 13.01
C GLY A 130 13.25 15.20 13.31
N ASN A 131 13.03 16.50 13.46
CA ASN A 131 14.05 17.49 13.86
C ASN A 131 13.69 18.22 15.17
N GLY A 132 12.83 17.62 16.00
CA GLY A 132 12.25 18.20 17.20
C GLY A 132 11.02 19.06 16.95
N SER A 133 10.70 19.41 15.70
CA SER A 133 9.43 20.06 15.37
C SER A 133 8.30 19.07 15.08
N TYR A 134 7.05 19.53 15.16
CA TYR A 134 5.86 18.73 14.87
C TYR A 134 4.75 19.51 14.17
N ALA A 135 3.91 18.80 13.41
CA ALA A 135 2.63 19.26 12.89
C ALA A 135 1.53 19.03 13.92
N PRO A 136 0.91 20.10 14.46
CA PRO A 136 -0.04 19.97 15.56
C PRO A 136 -1.36 19.35 15.11
N TRP A 137 -1.99 18.59 16.01
CA TRP A 137 -3.37 18.11 15.85
C TRP A 137 -4.43 19.09 16.35
N ASN A 138 -4.01 20.04 17.18
CA ASN A 138 -4.86 21.06 17.79
C ASN A 138 -5.16 22.18 16.78
N LEU A 139 -6.43 22.51 16.60
CA LEU A 139 -6.90 23.57 15.70
C LEU A 139 -6.38 24.95 16.09
N GLU A 140 -6.26 25.26 17.38
CA GLU A 140 -5.74 26.54 17.86
C GLU A 140 -4.27 26.73 17.48
N GLU A 141 -3.47 25.67 17.61
CA GLU A 141 -2.06 25.68 17.20
C GLU A 141 -1.92 25.76 15.68
N ILE A 142 -2.79 25.07 14.93
CA ILE A 142 -2.88 25.21 13.46
C ILE A 142 -3.22 26.65 13.10
N GLU A 143 -4.22 27.27 13.72
CA GLU A 143 -4.63 28.64 13.45
C GLU A 143 -3.52 29.65 13.80
N ALA A 144 -2.85 29.46 14.93
CA ALA A 144 -1.70 30.27 15.31
C ALA A 144 -0.55 30.16 14.29
N PHE A 145 -0.24 28.94 13.86
CA PHE A 145 0.73 28.68 12.79
C PHE A 145 0.32 29.37 11.48
N LEU A 146 -0.91 29.16 11.03
CA LEU A 146 -1.43 29.73 9.78
C LEU A 146 -1.42 31.26 9.80
N LYS A 147 -1.70 31.87 10.94
CA LYS A 147 -1.65 33.33 11.10
C LYS A 147 -0.23 33.87 10.93
N ILE A 148 0.76 33.22 11.53
CA ILE A 148 2.18 33.60 11.39
C ILE A 148 2.64 33.36 9.95
N TYR A 149 2.30 32.21 9.38
CA TYR A 149 2.72 31.80 8.04
C TYR A 149 2.12 32.69 6.96
N ASN A 150 0.79 32.92 6.98
CA ASN A 150 0.09 33.70 5.96
C ASN A 150 0.33 35.22 6.06
N ALA A 151 0.92 35.68 7.18
CA ALA A 151 1.42 37.03 7.34
C ALA A 151 2.77 37.25 6.63
N GLY A 152 3.50 36.17 6.29
CA GLY A 152 4.69 36.22 5.47
C GLY A 152 4.39 36.40 3.97
N ASP A 153 5.38 36.88 3.23
CA ASP A 153 5.32 37.03 1.77
C ASP A 153 5.67 35.69 1.08
N THR A 154 4.86 34.66 1.35
CA THR A 154 5.04 33.32 0.78
C THR A 154 4.06 33.08 -0.37
N LEU A 155 4.54 32.43 -1.43
CA LEU A 155 3.73 32.09 -2.61
C LEU A 155 2.64 31.05 -2.29
N TYR A 156 2.92 30.16 -1.34
CA TYR A 156 2.00 29.17 -0.82
C TYR A 156 1.34 29.72 0.46
N LYS A 157 0.04 29.48 0.64
CA LYS A 157 -0.73 29.83 1.85
C LYS A 157 -1.57 28.62 2.25
N PRO A 158 -1.09 27.78 3.19
CA PRO A 158 -1.83 26.60 3.62
C PRO A 158 -3.18 27.02 4.20
N LYS A 159 -4.19 26.19 3.94
CA LYS A 159 -5.55 26.38 4.46
C LYS A 159 -5.77 25.46 5.65
N LYS A 160 -6.62 25.89 6.58
CA LYS A 160 -7.06 25.07 7.73
C LYS A 160 -7.56 23.69 7.29
N GLN A 161 -8.39 23.66 6.24
CA GLN A 161 -8.92 22.41 5.68
C GLN A 161 -7.81 21.43 5.29
N ALA A 162 -6.78 21.88 4.58
CA ALA A 162 -5.69 21.00 4.16
C ALA A 162 -4.92 20.37 5.34
N MET A 163 -4.83 21.08 6.47
CA MET A 163 -4.21 20.55 7.69
C MET A 163 -5.13 19.56 8.42
N GLU A 164 -6.44 19.78 8.37
CA GLU A 164 -7.44 18.84 8.88
C GLU A 164 -7.48 17.55 8.04
N ASP A 165 -7.49 17.68 6.72
CA ASP A 165 -7.43 16.55 5.78
C ASP A 165 -6.16 15.73 6.01
N TYR A 166 -5.02 16.41 6.17
CA TYR A 166 -3.74 15.77 6.51
C TYR A 166 -3.81 14.98 7.82
N LYS A 167 -4.40 15.56 8.88
CA LYS A 167 -4.59 14.89 10.16
C LYS A 167 -5.49 13.66 10.03
N THR A 168 -6.60 13.78 9.30
CA THR A 168 -7.53 12.68 9.03
C THR A 168 -6.81 11.55 8.29
N PHE A 169 -6.04 11.87 7.25
CA PHE A 169 -5.27 10.90 6.50
C PHE A 169 -4.28 10.13 7.40
N VAL A 170 -3.38 10.86 8.07
CA VAL A 170 -2.34 10.22 8.88
C VAL A 170 -2.95 9.40 10.01
N ARG A 171 -3.97 9.93 10.70
CA ARG A 171 -4.58 9.23 11.83
C ARG A 171 -5.46 8.07 11.38
N ASN A 172 -6.48 8.35 10.59
CA ASN A 172 -7.55 7.40 10.32
C ASN A 172 -7.22 6.43 9.18
N ASN A 173 -6.39 6.85 8.22
CA ASN A 173 -6.09 6.02 7.05
C ASN A 173 -4.76 5.28 7.17
N MET A 174 -3.86 5.72 8.07
CA MET A 174 -2.61 5.02 8.35
C MET A 174 -2.53 4.45 9.76
N ILE A 175 -2.53 5.31 10.80
CA ILE A 175 -2.19 4.89 12.17
C ILE A 175 -3.24 3.92 12.75
N GLU A 176 -4.52 4.29 12.71
CA GLU A 176 -5.58 3.47 13.33
C GLU A 176 -5.71 2.10 12.65
N PRO A 177 -5.69 1.96 11.31
CA PRO A 177 -5.70 0.64 10.67
C PRO A 177 -4.51 -0.24 11.06
N ILE A 178 -3.31 0.35 11.13
CA ILE A 178 -2.09 -0.36 11.57
C ILE A 178 -2.25 -0.85 13.01
N LYS A 179 -2.74 0.01 13.92
CA LYS A 179 -2.99 -0.34 15.32
C LYS A 179 -4.08 -1.42 15.44
N SER A 180 -5.13 -1.34 14.63
CA SER A 180 -6.23 -2.31 14.61
C SER A 180 -5.80 -3.70 14.15
N LEU A 181 -4.74 -3.77 13.35
CA LEU A 181 -4.11 -5.02 12.94
C LEU A 181 -2.98 -5.42 13.88
N GLU A 182 -2.67 -4.67 14.94
CA GLU A 182 -1.60 -5.00 15.87
C GLU A 182 -0.29 -5.36 15.14
N LEU A 183 0.02 -4.66 14.05
CA LEU A 183 1.24 -4.94 13.29
C LEU A 183 2.43 -4.71 14.21
N ASP A 184 3.37 -5.64 14.23
CA ASP A 184 4.65 -5.49 14.92
C ASP A 184 5.72 -4.83 14.04
N LYS A 185 6.91 -4.63 14.61
CA LYS A 185 8.05 -4.04 13.90
C LYS A 185 8.44 -4.80 12.63
N LYS A 186 8.38 -6.13 12.60
CA LYS A 186 8.72 -6.94 11.42
C LYS A 186 7.68 -6.74 10.33
N GLU A 187 6.40 -6.78 10.70
CA GLU A 187 5.27 -6.55 9.79
C GLU A 187 5.29 -5.13 9.22
N LEU A 188 5.64 -4.11 10.02
CA LEU A 188 5.80 -2.73 9.53
C LEU A 188 6.96 -2.57 8.55
N CYS A 189 8.10 -3.23 8.81
CA CYS A 189 9.22 -3.21 7.86
C CYS A 189 8.85 -3.90 6.54
N LEU A 190 8.05 -4.95 6.59
CA LEU A 190 7.54 -5.63 5.39
C LEU A 190 6.54 -4.75 4.62
N LEU A 191 5.58 -4.13 5.32
CA LEU A 191 4.64 -3.17 4.72
C LEU A 191 5.38 -2.06 3.98
N LYS A 192 6.45 -1.51 4.57
CA LYS A 192 7.26 -0.46 3.95
C LYS A 192 7.90 -0.90 2.63
N VAL A 193 8.35 -2.15 2.51
CA VAL A 193 8.88 -2.66 1.23
C VAL A 193 7.75 -2.84 0.23
N ILE A 194 6.60 -3.39 0.63
CA ILE A 194 5.43 -3.51 -0.25
C ILE A 194 5.06 -2.14 -0.83
N LEU A 195 4.97 -1.11 0.01
CA LEU A 195 4.63 0.26 -0.43
C LEU A 195 5.61 0.82 -1.48
N LEU A 196 6.90 0.44 -1.43
CA LEU A 196 7.86 0.85 -2.46
C LEU A 196 7.59 0.14 -3.80
N PHE A 197 7.19 -1.14 -3.79
CA PHE A 197 6.97 -1.96 -4.99
C PHE A 197 5.52 -1.94 -5.51
N GLN A 198 4.73 -0.95 -5.11
CA GLN A 198 3.41 -0.69 -5.70
C GLN A 198 3.53 0.01 -7.05
N GLN A 199 2.42 0.10 -7.80
CA GLN A 199 2.36 0.83 -9.08
C GLN A 199 3.26 0.19 -10.16
N GLU A 200 3.40 -1.14 -10.16
CA GLU A 200 4.27 -1.88 -11.08
C GLU A 200 3.82 -1.75 -12.54
N GLU A 201 2.53 -1.51 -12.79
CA GLU A 201 1.94 -1.29 -14.11
C GLU A 201 2.62 -0.18 -14.93
N HIS A 202 3.31 0.75 -14.27
CA HIS A 202 4.04 1.85 -14.90
C HIS A 202 5.50 1.55 -15.24
N LEU A 203 6.00 0.36 -14.92
CA LEU A 203 7.38 -0.05 -15.16
C LEU A 203 7.56 -0.72 -16.52
N SER A 204 8.81 -0.86 -16.96
CA SER A 204 9.17 -1.71 -18.09
C SER A 204 8.79 -3.18 -17.84
N ASP A 205 8.80 -4.02 -18.89
CA ASP A 205 8.49 -5.46 -18.76
C ASP A 205 9.40 -6.15 -17.73
N LEU A 206 10.69 -5.83 -17.72
CA LEU A 206 11.65 -6.34 -16.74
C LEU A 206 11.34 -5.81 -15.33
N GLY A 207 11.03 -4.51 -15.22
CA GLY A 207 10.66 -3.89 -13.96
C GLY A 207 9.40 -4.52 -13.34
N ARG A 208 8.40 -4.80 -14.17
CA ARG A 208 7.19 -5.54 -13.76
C ARG A 208 7.50 -6.94 -13.28
N GLU A 209 8.35 -7.67 -14.00
CA GLU A 209 8.74 -9.03 -13.60
C GLU A 209 9.43 -9.03 -12.22
N ILE A 210 10.37 -8.10 -12.00
CA ILE A 210 11.09 -7.97 -10.72
C ILE A 210 10.14 -7.57 -9.60
N SER A 211 9.29 -6.56 -9.82
CA SER A 211 8.31 -6.11 -8.83
C SER A 211 7.31 -7.20 -8.47
N HIS A 212 6.79 -7.92 -9.46
CA HIS A 212 5.83 -9.00 -9.24
C HIS A 212 6.44 -10.14 -8.42
N LYS A 213 7.66 -10.59 -8.77
CA LYS A 213 8.40 -11.59 -7.99
C LYS A 213 8.68 -11.13 -6.56
N THR A 214 9.00 -9.85 -6.39
CA THR A 214 9.27 -9.25 -5.08
C THR A 214 8.01 -9.21 -4.22
N ASN A 215 6.88 -8.76 -4.79
CA ASN A 215 5.60 -8.70 -4.10
C ASN A 215 5.13 -10.09 -3.64
N ASN A 216 5.21 -11.11 -4.52
CA ASN A 216 4.85 -12.49 -4.15
C ASN A 216 5.72 -13.00 -3.00
N LEU A 217 7.04 -12.79 -3.06
CA LEU A 217 7.95 -13.17 -1.97
C LEU A 217 7.58 -12.47 -0.65
N LEU A 218 7.18 -11.20 -0.68
CA LEU A 218 6.80 -10.44 0.52
C LEU A 218 5.48 -10.96 1.10
N PHE A 219 4.49 -11.26 0.26
CA PHE A 219 3.21 -11.81 0.71
C PHE A 219 3.37 -13.21 1.31
N ASP A 220 4.15 -14.09 0.69
CA ASP A 220 4.50 -15.40 1.23
C ASP A 220 5.25 -15.26 2.56
N THR A 221 6.24 -14.36 2.61
CA THR A 221 6.99 -14.07 3.85
C THR A 221 6.07 -13.59 4.98
N PHE A 222 5.07 -12.80 4.66
CA PHE A 222 4.08 -12.34 5.64
C PHE A 222 3.19 -13.48 6.11
N TRP A 223 2.71 -14.33 5.20
CA TRP A 223 1.91 -15.51 5.53
C TRP A 223 2.66 -16.48 6.46
N ASP A 224 3.91 -16.79 6.14
CA ASP A 224 4.75 -17.66 6.96
C ASP A 224 5.03 -17.04 8.34
N TYR A 225 5.28 -15.72 8.37
CA TYR A 225 5.54 -15.02 9.61
C TYR A 225 4.35 -15.05 10.56
N GLN A 226 3.14 -14.72 10.07
CA GLN A 226 1.94 -14.78 10.92
C GLN A 226 1.64 -16.22 11.37
N SER A 227 1.89 -17.20 10.50
CA SER A 227 1.64 -18.62 10.81
C SER A 227 2.56 -19.11 11.93
N SER A 228 3.82 -18.65 11.93
CA SER A 228 4.77 -18.94 13.00
C SER A 228 4.52 -18.14 14.27
N LYS A 229 4.11 -16.87 14.17
CA LYS A 229 3.88 -15.97 15.32
C LYS A 229 2.61 -16.33 16.07
N TYR A 230 1.57 -16.74 15.35
CA TYR A 230 0.26 -17.05 15.89
C TYR A 230 -0.12 -18.50 15.59
N PRO A 231 0.59 -19.50 16.14
CA PRO A 231 0.34 -20.90 15.83
C PRO A 231 -1.09 -21.31 16.19
N ASP A 232 -1.64 -20.75 17.27
CA ASP A 232 -2.96 -21.08 17.82
C ASP A 232 -4.14 -20.47 17.06
N LEU A 233 -3.90 -19.45 16.22
CA LEU A 233 -4.97 -18.92 15.36
C LEU A 233 -5.36 -19.96 14.32
N SER A 234 -6.67 -20.10 14.11
CA SER A 234 -7.23 -20.90 13.02
C SER A 234 -6.76 -20.39 11.66
N PHE A 235 -6.88 -21.26 10.64
CA PHE A 235 -6.60 -20.87 9.25
C PHE A 235 -7.41 -19.63 8.85
N ASP A 236 -8.70 -19.60 9.19
CA ASP A 236 -9.61 -18.52 8.84
C ASP A 236 -9.21 -17.19 9.50
N GLU A 237 -8.77 -17.22 10.76
CA GLU A 237 -8.28 -16.02 11.46
C GLU A 237 -6.99 -15.48 10.82
N LYS A 238 -6.08 -16.37 10.42
CA LYS A 238 -4.85 -16.01 9.69
C LYS A 238 -5.17 -15.45 8.30
N LEU A 239 -6.13 -16.04 7.59
CA LEU A 239 -6.59 -15.56 6.29
C LEU A 239 -7.22 -14.17 6.40
N ARG A 240 -8.10 -13.95 7.38
CA ARG A 240 -8.68 -12.62 7.66
C ARG A 240 -7.61 -11.57 7.94
N ARG A 241 -6.63 -11.89 8.78
CA ARG A 241 -5.48 -10.99 9.04
C ARG A 241 -4.71 -10.70 7.76
N HIS A 242 -4.48 -11.72 6.94
CA HIS A 242 -3.76 -11.59 5.68
C HIS A 242 -4.47 -10.63 4.72
N SER A 243 -5.75 -10.86 4.46
CA SER A 243 -6.56 -10.04 3.55
C SER A 243 -6.65 -8.58 4.01
N ARG A 244 -6.85 -8.35 5.31
CA ARG A 244 -6.87 -6.99 5.86
C ARG A 244 -5.53 -6.27 5.72
N PHE A 245 -4.41 -6.98 5.86
CA PHE A 245 -3.07 -6.41 5.63
C PHE A 245 -2.86 -6.02 4.16
N LEU A 246 -3.27 -6.87 3.21
CA LEU A 246 -3.19 -6.56 1.78
C LEU A 246 -4.01 -5.31 1.43
N LEU A 247 -5.24 -5.23 1.94
CA LEU A 247 -6.11 -4.07 1.72
C LEU A 247 -5.56 -2.81 2.37
N LEU A 248 -4.99 -2.92 3.57
CA LEU A 248 -4.29 -1.80 4.20
C LEU A 248 -3.15 -1.29 3.32
N SER A 249 -2.35 -2.19 2.75
CA SER A 249 -1.24 -1.79 1.87
C SER A 249 -1.76 -1.05 0.63
N SER A 250 -2.84 -1.54 0.02
CA SER A 250 -3.49 -0.88 -1.12
C SER A 250 -4.08 0.48 -0.75
N LYS A 251 -4.68 0.60 0.45
CA LYS A 251 -5.23 1.85 0.99
C LYS A 251 -4.19 2.92 1.18
N ILE A 252 -3.08 2.57 1.79
CA ILE A 252 -1.96 3.50 1.97
C ILE A 252 -1.40 3.89 0.59
N GLY A 253 -1.26 2.95 -0.34
CA GLY A 253 -0.75 3.17 -1.70
C GLY A 253 -1.56 4.12 -2.57
N LYS A 254 -2.86 3.83 -2.73
CA LYS A 254 -3.76 4.57 -3.65
C LYS A 254 -4.13 5.97 -3.16
N GLN A 255 -4.07 6.24 -1.86
CA GLN A 255 -4.48 7.55 -1.33
C GLN A 255 -3.50 8.70 -1.59
N SER A 256 -2.34 8.43 -2.20
CA SER A 256 -1.57 9.49 -2.86
C SER A 256 -2.37 10.19 -3.98
N MET A 257 -3.51 9.62 -4.40
CA MET A 257 -4.42 10.14 -5.43
C MET A 257 -5.76 10.74 -4.92
N GLY A 258 -6.02 10.77 -3.60
CA GLY A 258 -7.08 11.61 -3.01
C GLY A 258 -8.47 10.99 -2.76
N GLU A 259 -8.64 9.66 -2.83
CA GLU A 259 -9.94 9.01 -2.58
C GLU A 259 -10.05 8.42 -1.16
N GLU A 260 -11.02 8.90 -0.36
CA GLU A 260 -11.31 8.37 0.98
C GLU A 260 -12.17 7.10 0.90
N TYR A 261 -11.72 6.02 1.53
CA TYR A 261 -12.48 4.77 1.63
C TYR A 261 -12.25 4.02 2.94
N GLU A 262 -13.23 3.23 3.36
CA GLU A 262 -13.16 2.29 4.47
C GLU A 262 -13.03 0.85 3.99
N ILE A 263 -12.41 0.00 4.82
CA ILE A 263 -12.33 -1.44 4.58
C ILE A 263 -13.38 -2.11 5.46
N VAL A 264 -14.31 -2.83 4.84
CA VAL A 264 -15.42 -3.51 5.52
C VAL A 264 -15.47 -4.98 5.12
N ASP A 265 -16.06 -5.83 5.97
CA ASP A 265 -16.35 -7.22 5.62
C ASP A 265 -17.32 -7.25 4.44
N ALA A 266 -17.08 -8.12 3.46
CA ALA A 266 -18.02 -8.39 2.39
C ALA A 266 -19.08 -9.38 2.89
N THR A 267 -20.36 -9.02 2.74
CA THR A 267 -21.49 -9.85 3.18
C THR A 267 -22.43 -10.17 2.02
N GLN A 268 -23.38 -11.08 2.23
CA GLN A 268 -24.40 -11.38 1.22
C GLN A 268 -25.21 -10.15 0.79
N GLN A 269 -25.32 -9.11 1.63
CA GLN A 269 -26.01 -7.86 1.28
C GLN A 269 -25.24 -7.05 0.23
N ASP A 270 -23.96 -7.31 0.05
CA ASP A 270 -23.08 -6.61 -0.87
C ASP A 270 -23.04 -7.26 -2.26
N PHE A 271 -23.73 -8.39 -2.46
CA PHE A 271 -23.71 -9.18 -3.70
C PHE A 271 -23.91 -8.32 -4.95
N ASP A 272 -25.00 -7.55 -5.00
CA ASP A 272 -25.35 -6.72 -6.16
C ASP A 272 -24.30 -5.62 -6.40
N GLY A 273 -23.74 -5.06 -5.33
CA GLY A 273 -22.68 -4.05 -5.42
C GLY A 273 -21.38 -4.63 -5.98
N ILE A 274 -21.01 -5.82 -5.52
CA ILE A 274 -19.83 -6.55 -5.99
C ILE A 274 -20.01 -6.94 -7.46
N MET A 275 -21.18 -7.48 -7.83
CA MET A 275 -21.50 -7.81 -9.22
C MET A 275 -21.39 -6.58 -10.11
N LYS A 276 -21.96 -5.44 -9.68
CA LYS A 276 -21.82 -4.18 -10.42
C LYS A 276 -20.35 -3.76 -10.60
N PHE A 277 -19.51 -3.93 -9.59
CA PHE A 277 -18.08 -3.62 -9.67
C PHE A 277 -17.32 -4.55 -10.62
N LEU A 278 -17.59 -5.85 -10.58
CA LEU A 278 -16.93 -6.82 -11.46
C LEU A 278 -17.38 -6.67 -12.92
N MET A 279 -18.67 -6.37 -13.12
CA MET A 279 -19.27 -6.16 -14.45
C MET A 279 -18.94 -4.81 -15.08
N SER A 280 -18.29 -3.90 -14.36
CA SER A 280 -17.87 -2.59 -14.89
C SER A 280 -16.46 -2.67 -15.48
N ASP A 281 -15.54 -1.82 -15.03
CA ASP A 281 -14.19 -1.71 -15.57
C ASP A 281 -13.42 -3.03 -15.46
N PHE A 282 -13.67 -3.85 -14.44
CA PHE A 282 -12.96 -5.10 -14.24
C PHE A 282 -13.18 -6.13 -15.37
N LEU A 283 -14.40 -6.27 -15.88
CA LEU A 283 -14.71 -7.13 -17.02
C LEU A 283 -13.85 -6.77 -18.25
N TYR A 284 -13.65 -5.47 -18.48
CA TYR A 284 -12.99 -4.97 -19.68
C TYR A 284 -11.48 -4.75 -19.51
N ALA A 285 -11.01 -4.48 -18.29
CA ALA A 285 -9.63 -4.11 -17.99
C ALA A 285 -8.79 -5.29 -17.46
N GLU A 286 -9.40 -6.31 -16.87
CA GLU A 286 -8.67 -7.50 -16.44
C GLU A 286 -8.14 -8.27 -17.67
N SER A 287 -6.86 -8.64 -17.61
CA SER A 287 -6.12 -9.11 -18.79
C SER A 287 -6.62 -10.44 -19.34
N LEU A 288 -7.06 -11.36 -18.46
CA LEU A 288 -7.61 -12.64 -18.87
C LEU A 288 -9.00 -12.48 -19.51
N ASN A 289 -9.88 -11.68 -18.90
CA ASN A 289 -11.20 -11.38 -19.45
C ASN A 289 -11.11 -10.75 -20.84
N ALA A 290 -10.23 -9.75 -20.99
CA ALA A 290 -9.97 -9.09 -22.27
C ALA A 290 -9.38 -10.05 -23.32
N ALA A 291 -8.48 -10.95 -22.91
CA ALA A 291 -7.89 -11.95 -23.81
C ALA A 291 -8.92 -12.99 -24.29
N LEU A 292 -9.82 -13.41 -23.40
CA LEU A 292 -10.92 -14.33 -23.72
C LEU A 292 -12.07 -13.66 -24.46
N LYS A 293 -12.12 -12.32 -24.47
CA LYS A 293 -13.23 -11.52 -25.02
C LYS A 293 -14.56 -11.92 -24.40
N LEU A 294 -14.54 -12.16 -23.09
CA LEU A 294 -15.72 -12.50 -22.30
C LEU A 294 -16.84 -11.48 -22.56
N THR A 295 -18.01 -11.98 -22.94
CA THR A 295 -19.22 -11.15 -23.06
C THR A 295 -19.82 -10.88 -21.68
N GLU A 296 -20.67 -9.85 -21.57
CA GLU A 296 -21.37 -9.57 -20.31
C GLU A 296 -22.21 -10.76 -19.84
N GLU A 297 -22.86 -11.48 -20.75
CA GLU A 297 -23.68 -12.65 -20.41
C GLU A 297 -22.83 -13.80 -19.84
N GLU A 298 -21.72 -14.14 -20.51
CA GLU A 298 -20.80 -15.18 -20.05
C GLU A 298 -20.11 -14.82 -18.73
N ALA A 299 -19.74 -13.55 -18.56
CA ALA A 299 -19.08 -13.08 -17.35
C ALA A 299 -20.06 -12.98 -16.16
N HIS A 300 -21.33 -12.67 -16.42
CA HIS A 300 -22.32 -12.55 -15.36
C HIS A 300 -22.48 -13.84 -14.57
N ASP A 301 -22.69 -14.97 -15.26
CA ASP A 301 -22.89 -16.27 -14.59
C ASP A 301 -21.63 -16.70 -13.84
N PHE A 302 -20.46 -16.54 -14.45
CA PHE A 302 -19.18 -16.84 -13.83
C PHE A 302 -18.92 -15.97 -12.58
N PHE A 303 -19.10 -14.65 -12.69
CA PHE A 303 -18.91 -13.76 -11.55
C PHE A 303 -19.96 -13.99 -10.47
N ALA A 304 -21.21 -14.29 -10.82
CA ALA A 304 -22.24 -14.62 -9.84
C ALA A 304 -21.83 -15.83 -9.01
N GLU A 305 -21.39 -16.92 -9.64
CA GLU A 305 -20.92 -18.12 -8.94
C GLU A 305 -19.68 -17.83 -8.08
N LEU A 306 -18.71 -17.07 -8.61
CA LEU A 306 -17.52 -16.63 -7.87
C LEU A 306 -17.91 -15.83 -6.61
N VAL A 307 -18.78 -14.84 -6.76
CA VAL A 307 -19.22 -13.96 -5.65
C VAL A 307 -20.03 -14.78 -4.63
N GLU A 308 -20.96 -15.61 -5.07
CA GLU A 308 -21.69 -16.50 -4.16
C GLU A 308 -20.76 -17.42 -3.39
N SER A 309 -19.73 -17.99 -4.04
CA SER A 309 -18.77 -18.87 -3.38
C SER A 309 -17.92 -18.15 -2.33
N THR A 310 -17.58 -16.89 -2.58
CA THR A 310 -16.65 -16.09 -1.76
C THR A 310 -17.35 -15.32 -0.62
N LEU A 311 -18.67 -15.15 -0.69
CA LEU A 311 -19.48 -14.56 0.38
C LEU A 311 -20.00 -15.58 1.40
N LYS A 312 -19.83 -16.89 1.15
CA LYS A 312 -20.18 -17.97 2.11
C LYS A 312 -19.34 -17.92 3.37
N ASP A 313 -18.08 -17.50 3.24
CA ASP A 313 -17.12 -17.42 4.32
C ASP A 313 -16.83 -15.94 4.68
N PRO A 314 -16.68 -15.58 5.97
CA PRO A 314 -16.39 -14.21 6.39
C PRO A 314 -14.88 -13.91 6.23
N VAL A 315 -14.37 -14.05 5.01
CA VAL A 315 -12.96 -13.84 4.64
C VAL A 315 -12.80 -12.94 3.42
N SER A 316 -13.91 -12.47 2.84
CA SER A 316 -13.97 -11.49 1.77
C SER A 316 -14.17 -10.08 2.32
N TYR A 317 -13.66 -9.08 1.62
CA TYR A 317 -13.58 -7.70 2.10
C TYR A 317 -13.76 -6.70 0.96
N LEU A 318 -14.31 -5.52 1.28
CA LEU A 318 -14.58 -4.43 0.34
C LEU A 318 -13.88 -3.15 0.77
N ALA A 319 -13.43 -2.36 -0.21
CA ALA A 319 -13.07 -0.97 -0.06
C ALA A 319 -14.24 -0.11 -0.53
N LYS A 320 -14.86 0.64 0.39
CA LYS A 320 -16.03 1.48 0.11
C LYS A 320 -15.77 2.96 0.38
N THR A 321 -16.19 3.83 -0.54
CA THR A 321 -16.21 5.28 -0.33
C THR A 321 -17.29 5.70 0.68
N SER A 322 -17.27 6.95 1.10
CA SER A 322 -18.23 7.49 2.08
C SER A 322 -19.69 7.52 1.62
N ASP A 323 -19.93 7.49 0.31
CA ASP A 323 -21.26 7.34 -0.32
C ASP A 323 -21.65 5.87 -0.56
N GLY A 324 -20.80 4.92 -0.16
CA GLY A 324 -21.07 3.48 -0.21
C GLY A 324 -20.72 2.80 -1.54
N GLU A 325 -20.06 3.50 -2.47
CA GLU A 325 -19.56 2.92 -3.72
C GLU A 325 -18.38 1.98 -3.44
N ILE A 326 -18.37 0.80 -4.08
CA ILE A 326 -17.27 -0.15 -3.99
C ILE A 326 -16.21 0.27 -5.01
N ILE A 327 -14.98 0.52 -4.53
CA ILE A 327 -13.84 0.91 -5.35
C ILE A 327 -12.71 -0.12 -5.34
N GLY A 328 -12.91 -1.21 -4.60
CA GLY A 328 -11.99 -2.34 -4.55
C GLY A 328 -12.59 -3.48 -3.72
N LEU A 329 -12.11 -4.68 -3.98
CA LEU A 329 -12.54 -5.88 -3.26
C LEU A 329 -11.39 -6.90 -3.18
N ASN A 330 -11.44 -7.74 -2.16
CA ASN A 330 -10.68 -8.98 -2.06
C ASN A 330 -11.71 -10.08 -1.79
N LEU A 331 -11.93 -10.93 -2.80
CA LEU A 331 -12.82 -12.08 -2.71
C LEU A 331 -12.00 -13.33 -2.43
N SER A 332 -12.33 -14.01 -1.34
CA SER A 332 -11.65 -15.22 -0.88
C SER A 332 -12.68 -16.27 -0.48
N CYS A 333 -12.39 -17.54 -0.71
CA CYS A 333 -13.24 -18.65 -0.26
C CYS A 333 -12.37 -19.74 0.39
N ILE A 334 -12.93 -20.46 1.36
CA ILE A 334 -12.23 -21.56 2.02
C ILE A 334 -12.68 -22.88 1.38
N MET A 335 -11.85 -23.41 0.50
CA MET A 335 -12.08 -24.73 -0.10
C MET A 335 -11.57 -25.84 0.80
N LYS A 336 -12.47 -26.72 1.25
CA LYS A 336 -12.11 -27.96 1.93
C LYS A 336 -11.81 -29.03 0.89
N ARG A 337 -10.67 -29.70 1.01
CA ARG A 337 -10.37 -30.86 0.17
C ARG A 337 -11.46 -31.93 0.36
N PRO A 338 -12.06 -32.47 -0.71
CA PRO A 338 -13.03 -33.56 -0.59
C PRO A 338 -12.41 -34.73 0.17
N THR A 339 -13.05 -35.19 1.24
CA THR A 339 -12.77 -36.51 1.80
C THR A 339 -13.25 -37.57 0.82
N GLN A 340 -12.63 -38.76 0.78
CA GLN A 340 -12.94 -39.84 -0.17
C GLN A 340 -14.44 -40.19 -0.29
N SER A 341 -15.27 -39.85 0.70
CA SER A 341 -16.73 -40.00 0.66
C SER A 341 -17.46 -39.03 -0.26
N ASN A 342 -16.88 -37.87 -0.60
CA ASN A 342 -17.53 -36.81 -1.37
C ASN A 342 -17.19 -36.86 -2.87
N GLN A 343 -16.19 -37.65 -3.27
CA GLN A 343 -15.81 -37.80 -4.68
C GLN A 343 -16.90 -38.54 -5.49
N GLU A 344 -17.65 -39.45 -4.86
CA GLU A 344 -18.71 -40.20 -5.55
C GLU A 344 -19.98 -39.36 -5.82
N GLU A 345 -20.19 -38.25 -5.10
CA GLU A 345 -21.33 -37.33 -5.31
C GLU A 345 -21.00 -36.20 -6.30
N GLU A 346 -19.76 -35.68 -6.32
CA GLU A 346 -19.33 -34.63 -7.26
C GLU A 346 -19.17 -35.17 -8.70
N ASP A 347 -18.68 -36.41 -8.88
CA ASP A 347 -18.52 -37.01 -10.21
C ASP A 347 -19.88 -37.23 -10.91
N GLN A 348 -20.95 -37.50 -10.15
CA GLN A 348 -22.31 -37.65 -10.70
C GLN A 348 -22.93 -36.31 -11.13
N HIS A 349 -22.53 -35.21 -10.49
CA HIS A 349 -23.04 -33.88 -10.83
C HIS A 349 -22.31 -33.28 -12.05
N HIS A 350 -21.02 -33.57 -12.23
CA HIS A 350 -20.26 -33.14 -13.40
C HIS A 350 -20.63 -33.91 -14.70
N GLU A 351 -20.93 -35.21 -14.63
CA GLU A 351 -21.35 -35.97 -15.84
C GLU A 351 -22.71 -35.52 -16.40
N SER A 352 -23.62 -35.03 -15.57
CA SER A 352 -24.95 -34.60 -16.05
C SER A 352 -24.93 -33.26 -16.80
N VAL A 353 -24.00 -32.36 -16.49
CA VAL A 353 -23.88 -31.05 -17.16
C VAL A 353 -23.26 -31.17 -18.56
N PHE A 354 -22.41 -32.16 -18.81
CA PHE A 354 -21.74 -32.34 -20.11
C PHE A 354 -22.55 -33.12 -21.16
N LEU A 355 -23.58 -33.86 -20.76
CA LEU A 355 -24.33 -34.74 -21.69
C LEU A 355 -25.55 -34.06 -22.35
N ASP A 356 -26.03 -32.92 -21.83
CA ASP A 356 -27.22 -32.25 -22.37
C ASP A 356 -26.96 -31.33 -23.59
N ASN A 357 -25.69 -31.09 -23.96
CA ASN A 357 -25.33 -30.24 -25.12
C ASN A 357 -25.02 -30.99 -26.42
N THR A 358 -25.26 -32.31 -26.49
CA THR A 358 -25.09 -33.09 -27.73
C THR A 358 -26.41 -33.55 -28.35
N SER A 359 -27.26 -32.59 -28.76
CA SER A 359 -28.35 -32.87 -29.69
C SER A 359 -28.42 -31.84 -30.82
N ALA A 360 -27.58 -32.00 -31.86
CA ALA A 360 -27.92 -31.68 -33.25
C ALA A 360 -26.73 -31.91 -34.21
N SER A 361 -26.79 -32.99 -34.98
CA SER A 361 -26.65 -33.01 -36.45
C SER A 361 -26.24 -34.41 -36.93
N LYS A 362 -27.11 -35.05 -37.71
CA LYS A 362 -26.79 -36.28 -38.44
C LYS A 362 -25.96 -35.92 -39.68
N PRO A 363 -24.88 -36.64 -40.02
CA PRO A 363 -24.14 -36.38 -41.26
C PRO A 363 -24.87 -36.97 -42.47
N GLU A 364 -24.99 -36.16 -43.52
CA GLU A 364 -25.45 -36.55 -44.85
C GLU A 364 -24.46 -37.54 -45.50
N LYS A 365 -25.01 -38.55 -46.18
CA LYS A 365 -24.26 -39.55 -46.94
C LYS A 365 -23.67 -38.90 -48.20
N VAL A 366 -22.34 -38.83 -48.29
CA VAL A 366 -21.64 -38.55 -49.54
C VAL A 366 -21.56 -39.82 -50.39
N GLN A 367 -22.15 -39.78 -51.59
CA GLN A 367 -22.02 -40.81 -52.63
C GLN A 367 -20.64 -40.72 -53.30
N LYS A 368 -20.00 -41.88 -53.46
CA LYS A 368 -18.74 -42.07 -54.19
C LYS A 368 -18.94 -41.84 -55.71
N ILE A 369 -17.97 -41.16 -56.33
CA ILE A 369 -17.50 -41.45 -57.70
C ILE A 369 -16.03 -41.82 -57.59
#